data_AF-A0A8S9B2J7-F1
#
_entry.id   AF-A0A8S9B2J7-F1
#
_cell.length_a   1.000
_cell.length_b   1.000
_cell.length_c   1.000
_cell.angle_alpha   90.00
_cell.angle_beta   90.00
_cell.angle_gamma   90.00
#
_symmetry.space_group_name_H-M   'P 1'
#
loop_
_entity.id
_entity.type
_entity.pdbx_description
1 polymer ?
#
loop_
_entity_poly.entity_id
_entity_poly.type
_entity_poly.pdbx_seq_one_letter_code
_entity_poly.pdbx_strand_id
1 'polypeptide(L)'
;MPTPSEKEGTIPFQVNGIDKPCETWYKIFGDLKSGITPTVVVHGGPGLSHDYLIQLKELNERYRIPVIFYDQIGNGKSHSWGGMMGATFAGREPSPKGLRKLIIGNAPATIQGWLDAYNGYLEAMDDDVKVALKKGEETGNREGEEYEVRFSDVNQSDGKFLADVVILHDQAALKKFMEKHCLGVNQPPELPESFGWAEKDDTVSSTMMGKSEFSVTGSMKNWSAVEASKKISVPTLVLNGVDEGASDESIQPFLDNIKGVKYVKFYNSSHMGLYDEKDLYLKTVGEWLLEK
;
A
#
# COMPACT_ATOMS: atom_id res chain seq x y z
N MET A 1 11.76 11.39 27.91
CA MET A 1 11.47 12.76 27.41
C MET A 1 10.00 13.06 27.66
N PRO A 2 9.53 14.32 27.71
CA PRO A 2 8.08 14.58 27.71
C PRO A 2 7.46 13.97 26.45
N THR A 3 6.31 13.32 26.61
CA THR A 3 5.53 12.75 25.50
C THR A 3 5.25 13.83 24.44
N PRO A 4 5.36 13.52 23.13
CA PRO A 4 4.92 14.43 22.08
C PRO A 4 3.51 14.95 22.35
N SER A 5 3.26 16.23 22.06
CA SER A 5 1.91 16.76 22.09
C SER A 5 1.08 16.08 21.01
N GLU A 6 0.06 15.33 21.42
CA GLU A 6 -0.88 14.66 20.53
C GLU A 6 -2.15 15.49 20.38
N LYS A 7 -2.65 15.64 19.16
CA LYS A 7 -3.94 16.27 18.88
C LYS A 7 -4.63 15.61 17.70
N GLU A 8 -5.87 15.18 17.88
CA GLU A 8 -6.75 14.78 16.78
C GLU A 8 -7.90 15.77 16.55
N GLY A 9 -8.62 15.58 15.45
CA GLY A 9 -9.84 16.32 15.12
C GLY A 9 -10.29 16.03 13.69
N THR A 10 -11.24 16.83 13.21
CA THR A 10 -11.70 16.80 11.82
C THR A 10 -11.53 18.15 11.13
N ILE A 11 -11.45 18.12 9.81
CA ILE A 11 -11.48 19.32 8.94
C ILE A 11 -12.65 19.16 7.97
N PRO A 12 -13.58 20.12 7.90
CA PRO A 12 -14.67 20.08 6.93
C PRO A 12 -14.17 20.37 5.53
N PHE A 13 -14.74 19.69 4.54
CA PHE A 13 -14.48 19.93 3.12
C PHE A 13 -15.77 19.71 2.32
N GLN A 14 -15.91 20.42 1.20
CA GLN A 14 -17.08 20.34 0.35
C GLN A 14 -16.82 19.38 -0.82
N VAL A 15 -17.72 18.42 -1.03
CA VAL A 15 -17.77 17.60 -2.25
C VAL A 15 -18.83 18.17 -3.18
N ASN A 16 -18.49 18.31 -4.46
CA ASN A 16 -19.45 18.71 -5.49
C ASN A 16 -20.49 17.59 -5.67
N GLY A 17 -21.77 17.91 -5.48
CA GLY A 17 -22.87 16.93 -5.58
C GLY A 17 -23.20 16.19 -4.27
N ILE A 18 -22.62 16.59 -3.13
CA ILE A 18 -23.03 16.09 -1.81
C ILE A 18 -23.47 17.29 -0.96
N ASP A 19 -24.76 17.35 -0.62
CA ASP A 19 -25.35 18.47 0.16
C ASP A 19 -25.02 18.40 1.67
N LYS A 20 -24.51 17.26 2.14
CA LYS A 20 -24.06 17.08 3.52
C LYS A 20 -22.60 17.53 3.66
N PRO A 21 -22.22 18.23 4.75
CA PRO A 21 -20.81 18.47 5.05
C PRO A 21 -20.04 17.15 5.12
N CYS A 22 -18.90 17.09 4.44
CA CYS A 22 -17.96 15.98 4.57
C CYS A 22 -16.81 16.41 5.47
N GLU A 23 -16.23 15.46 6.21
CA GLU A 23 -15.13 15.71 7.13
C GLU A 23 -13.98 14.74 6.90
N THR A 24 -12.75 15.24 7.05
CA THR A 24 -11.52 14.44 7.00
C THR A 24 -10.94 14.39 8.41
N TRP A 25 -10.75 13.19 8.96
CA TRP A 25 -10.12 13.03 10.28
C TRP A 25 -8.59 13.16 10.18
N TYR A 26 -7.97 13.79 11.17
CA TYR A 26 -6.53 13.96 11.26
C TYR A 26 -6.00 13.76 12.69
N LYS A 27 -4.70 13.46 12.79
CA LYS A 27 -3.94 13.34 14.03
C LYS A 27 -2.53 13.89 13.89
N ILE A 28 -2.13 14.73 14.84
CA ILE A 28 -0.85 15.45 14.87
C ILE A 28 -0.03 14.94 16.04
N PHE A 29 1.25 14.66 15.79
CA PHE A 29 2.29 14.48 16.80
C PHE A 29 3.30 15.63 16.71
N GLY A 30 3.48 16.35 17.82
CA GLY A 30 4.38 17.51 17.94
C GLY A 30 3.69 18.86 17.72
N ASP A 31 4.49 19.92 17.62
CA ASP A 31 4.01 21.29 17.49
C ASP A 31 4.24 21.86 16.08
N LEU A 32 3.15 22.22 15.39
CA LEU A 32 3.19 22.87 14.07
C LEU A 32 3.80 24.29 14.11
N LYS A 33 3.97 24.89 15.30
CA LYS A 33 4.65 26.19 15.49
C LYS A 33 6.14 26.06 15.80
N SER A 34 6.69 24.85 15.84
CA SER A 34 8.12 24.57 16.11
C SER A 34 9.11 25.18 15.11
N GLY A 35 8.65 25.64 13.95
CA GLY A 35 9.49 26.16 12.86
C GLY A 35 10.10 25.07 11.97
N ILE A 36 9.93 23.78 12.33
CA ILE A 36 10.29 22.65 11.47
C ILE A 36 9.12 22.38 10.52
N THR A 37 9.42 22.07 9.25
CA THR A 37 8.38 21.76 8.25
C THR A 37 7.67 20.46 8.65
N PRO A 38 6.32 20.45 8.78
CA PRO A 38 5.59 19.25 9.13
C PRO A 38 5.58 18.23 7.98
N THR A 39 5.58 16.96 8.32
CA THR A 39 5.40 15.85 7.38
C THR A 39 3.94 15.41 7.40
N VAL A 40 3.27 15.42 6.25
CA VAL A 40 1.92 14.84 6.10
C VAL A 40 2.07 13.41 5.62
N VAL A 41 1.54 12.46 6.38
CA VAL A 41 1.55 11.03 6.06
C VAL A 41 0.32 10.71 5.23
N VAL A 42 0.53 10.06 4.10
CA VAL A 42 -0.50 9.72 3.12
C VAL A 42 -0.53 8.20 3.00
N HIS A 43 -1.45 7.54 3.73
CA HIS A 43 -1.52 6.06 3.79
C HIS A 43 -1.90 5.41 2.46
N GLY A 44 -1.72 4.10 2.32
CA GLY A 44 -2.05 3.32 1.12
C GLY A 44 -3.49 2.81 1.11
N GLY A 45 -3.77 1.91 0.16
CA GLY A 45 -5.10 1.38 -0.07
C GLY A 45 -5.27 0.82 -1.49
N PRO A 46 -6.50 0.79 -2.03
CA PRO A 46 -7.64 1.63 -1.71
C PRO A 46 -8.23 1.33 -0.32
N GLY A 47 -8.53 2.37 0.46
CA GLY A 47 -9.44 2.23 1.58
C GLY A 47 -8.90 1.49 2.83
N LEU A 48 -7.59 1.53 3.06
CA LEU A 48 -7.03 1.26 4.39
C LEU A 48 -7.14 2.52 5.27
N SER A 49 -6.34 2.64 6.33
CA SER A 49 -6.26 3.79 7.24
C SER A 49 -4.81 4.19 7.53
N HIS A 50 -4.60 5.28 8.27
CA HIS A 50 -3.27 5.71 8.73
C HIS A 50 -2.59 4.77 9.73
N ASP A 51 -3.33 3.83 10.35
CA ASP A 51 -2.87 3.08 11.53
C ASP A 51 -1.64 2.21 11.22
N TYR A 52 -1.58 1.58 10.04
CA TYR A 52 -0.41 0.78 9.62
C TYR A 52 0.85 1.62 9.35
N LEU A 53 0.78 2.96 9.37
CA LEU A 53 1.92 3.86 9.26
C LEU A 53 2.27 4.57 10.58
N ILE A 54 1.59 4.25 11.69
CA ILE A 54 1.64 5.02 12.94
C ILE A 54 3.05 5.16 13.54
N GLN A 55 3.97 4.24 13.22
CA GLN A 55 5.37 4.33 13.65
C GLN A 55 6.11 5.57 13.11
N LEU A 56 5.64 6.21 12.04
CA LEU A 56 6.18 7.48 11.56
C LEU A 56 6.07 8.62 12.59
N LYS A 57 5.24 8.50 13.63
CA LYS A 57 5.20 9.45 14.77
C LYS A 57 6.56 9.61 15.45
N GLU A 58 7.42 8.58 15.40
CA GLU A 58 8.77 8.62 15.96
C GLU A 58 9.70 9.60 15.24
N LEU A 59 9.36 10.09 14.05
CA LEU A 59 10.05 11.24 13.44
C LEU A 59 9.95 12.49 14.34
N ASN A 60 8.87 12.64 15.12
CA ASN A 60 8.77 13.71 16.11
C ASN A 60 9.69 13.46 17.32
N GLU A 61 9.73 12.22 17.81
CA GLU A 61 10.53 11.86 18.98
C GLU A 61 12.03 11.94 18.70
N ARG A 62 12.46 11.45 17.53
CA ARG A 62 13.86 11.38 17.08
C ARG A 62 14.36 12.72 16.50
N TYR A 63 13.54 13.39 15.69
CA TYR A 63 13.97 14.55 14.86
C TYR A 63 13.18 15.84 15.10
N ARG A 64 12.20 15.84 16.02
CA ARG A 64 11.30 16.99 16.29
C ARG A 64 10.43 17.44 15.11
N ILE A 65 10.43 16.67 14.02
CA ILE A 65 9.57 16.89 12.85
C ILE A 65 8.11 16.71 13.29
N PRO A 66 7.21 17.69 13.13
CA PRO A 66 5.80 17.48 13.41
C PRO A 66 5.21 16.54 12.36
N VAL A 67 4.46 15.52 12.79
CA VAL A 67 3.89 14.50 11.90
C VAL A 67 2.37 14.63 11.91
N ILE A 68 1.78 14.77 10.73
CA ILE A 68 0.33 14.87 10.53
C ILE A 68 -0.11 13.60 9.80
N PHE A 69 -0.76 12.71 10.52
CA PHE A 69 -1.56 11.65 9.93
C PHE A 69 -2.93 12.22 9.57
N TYR A 70 -3.48 11.72 8.48
CA TYR A 70 -4.90 11.87 8.18
C TYR A 70 -5.33 10.62 7.44
N ASP A 71 -6.58 10.24 7.68
CA ASP A 71 -7.21 9.30 6.77
C ASP A 71 -7.70 10.15 5.57
N GLN A 72 -7.43 9.76 4.32
CA GLN A 72 -7.96 10.48 3.13
C GLN A 72 -9.46 10.18 2.94
N ILE A 73 -10.26 10.72 2.03
CA ILE A 73 -11.75 10.74 2.18
C ILE A 73 -12.53 9.37 2.17
N GLY A 74 -13.11 8.90 3.31
CA GLY A 74 -14.29 7.98 3.51
C GLY A 74 -14.28 6.51 4.11
N ASN A 75 -13.20 5.71 4.13
CA ASN A 75 -13.00 4.40 4.83
C ASN A 75 -12.59 4.66 6.29
N GLY A 76 -11.73 3.83 6.91
CA GLY A 76 -10.89 4.19 8.06
C GLY A 76 -11.67 4.92 9.16
N LYS A 77 -11.13 6.03 9.64
CA LYS A 77 -11.98 7.21 9.84
C LYS A 77 -12.16 7.96 8.50
N SER A 78 -11.34 7.70 7.46
CA SER A 78 -11.53 8.05 6.01
C SER A 78 -10.72 7.06 4.98
N HIS A 79 -10.90 7.04 3.61
CA HIS A 79 -10.36 6.12 2.52
C HIS A 79 -9.16 6.69 1.70
N SER A 80 -8.24 5.86 1.13
CA SER A 80 -7.04 6.37 0.40
C SER A 80 -6.40 5.53 -0.73
N TRP A 81 -5.61 6.19 -1.63
CA TRP A 81 -4.50 5.64 -2.47
C TRP A 81 -3.18 6.46 -2.39
N GLY A 82 -2.54 6.57 -1.22
CA GLY A 82 -1.64 7.70 -0.92
C GLY A 82 -0.42 7.97 -1.79
N GLY A 83 0.46 6.99 -2.05
CA GLY A 83 1.70 7.24 -2.81
C GLY A 83 1.43 7.67 -4.27
N MET A 84 0.49 7.00 -4.92
CA MET A 84 0.03 7.31 -6.28
C MET A 84 -0.64 8.69 -6.33
N MET A 85 -1.57 8.97 -5.42
CA MET A 85 -2.24 10.28 -5.33
C MET A 85 -1.27 11.40 -4.96
N GLY A 86 -0.24 11.12 -4.15
CA GLY A 86 0.84 12.04 -3.80
C GLY A 86 1.65 12.48 -5.02
N ALA A 87 2.02 11.55 -5.90
CA ALA A 87 2.70 11.85 -7.15
C ALA A 87 1.81 12.68 -8.10
N THR A 88 0.54 12.32 -8.28
CA THR A 88 -0.40 13.11 -9.09
C THR A 88 -0.65 14.51 -8.51
N PHE A 89 -0.67 14.66 -7.19
CA PHE A 89 -0.79 15.94 -6.51
C PHE A 89 0.45 16.82 -6.72
N ALA A 90 1.65 16.27 -6.48
CA ALA A 90 2.91 16.99 -6.63
C ALA A 90 3.20 17.43 -8.07
N GLY A 91 2.73 16.65 -9.07
CA GLY A 91 2.83 16.97 -10.49
C GLY A 91 1.78 17.96 -11.03
N ARG A 92 0.98 18.61 -10.18
CA ARG A 92 0.03 19.65 -10.61
C ARG A 92 0.77 20.92 -11.06
N GLU A 93 0.17 21.64 -12.00
CA GLU A 93 0.66 22.94 -12.46
C GLU A 93 -0.35 24.05 -12.12
N PRO A 94 0.06 25.12 -11.41
CA PRO A 94 1.36 25.28 -10.75
C PRO A 94 1.55 24.27 -9.59
N SER A 95 2.82 23.97 -9.26
CA SER A 95 3.17 23.08 -8.15
C SER A 95 2.41 23.45 -6.86
N PRO A 96 1.87 22.49 -6.10
CA PRO A 96 1.04 22.79 -4.92
C PRO A 96 1.72 23.74 -3.93
N LYS A 97 1.02 24.84 -3.61
CA LYS A 97 1.53 25.88 -2.72
C LYS A 97 1.83 25.31 -1.34
N GLY A 98 3.09 25.41 -0.92
CA GLY A 98 3.55 24.95 0.39
C GLY A 98 4.19 23.57 0.39
N LEU A 99 4.10 22.80 -0.70
CA LEU A 99 4.90 21.58 -0.86
C LEU A 99 6.39 21.97 -0.85
N ARG A 100 7.21 21.17 -0.16
CA ARG A 100 8.66 21.41 0.04
C ARG A 100 9.51 20.24 -0.40
N LYS A 101 9.05 19.04 -0.09
CA LYS A 101 9.67 17.75 -0.36
C LYS A 101 8.57 16.72 -0.59
N LEU A 102 8.84 15.67 -1.34
CA LEU A 102 7.95 14.53 -1.56
C LEU A 102 8.66 13.23 -1.17
N ILE A 103 7.96 12.32 -0.49
CA ILE A 103 8.42 10.93 -0.32
C ILE A 103 7.39 10.03 -1.02
N ILE A 104 7.87 9.14 -1.89
CA ILE A 104 7.08 8.09 -2.51
C ILE A 104 7.62 6.76 -1.99
N GLY A 105 6.93 6.13 -1.04
CA GLY A 105 7.28 4.82 -0.53
C GLY A 105 6.36 3.74 -1.08
N ASN A 106 6.94 2.66 -1.60
CA ASN A 106 6.26 1.40 -1.92
C ASN A 106 4.97 1.60 -2.74
N ALA A 107 5.03 2.46 -3.75
CA ALA A 107 3.90 2.84 -4.58
C ALA A 107 4.29 2.86 -6.07
N PRO A 108 3.54 2.20 -6.96
CA PRO A 108 3.88 2.10 -8.37
C PRO A 108 3.60 3.42 -9.11
N ALA A 109 4.33 3.68 -10.19
CA ALA A 109 4.10 4.84 -11.05
C ALA A 109 2.93 4.64 -12.03
N THR A 110 2.52 3.39 -12.28
CA THR A 110 1.37 3.04 -13.13
C THR A 110 0.65 1.80 -12.60
N ILE A 111 -0.66 1.69 -12.83
CA ILE A 111 -1.39 0.43 -12.54
C ILE A 111 -0.93 -0.71 -13.45
N GLN A 112 -0.55 -0.43 -14.70
CA GLN A 112 -0.06 -1.47 -15.62
C GLN A 112 1.25 -2.10 -15.10
N GLY A 113 2.23 -1.30 -14.67
CA GLY A 113 3.50 -1.83 -14.15
C GLY A 113 3.33 -2.62 -12.85
N TRP A 114 2.34 -2.29 -12.03
CA TRP A 114 1.96 -3.07 -10.85
C TRP A 114 1.34 -4.43 -11.24
N LEU A 115 0.40 -4.43 -12.20
CA LEU A 115 -0.17 -5.66 -12.76
C LEU A 115 0.88 -6.53 -13.45
N ASP A 116 1.82 -5.93 -14.19
CA ASP A 116 2.91 -6.66 -14.85
C ASP A 116 3.81 -7.36 -13.81
N ALA A 117 4.14 -6.68 -12.70
CA ALA A 117 4.87 -7.27 -11.57
C ALA A 117 4.08 -8.43 -10.92
N TYR A 118 2.80 -8.23 -10.61
CA TYR A 118 1.95 -9.26 -9.98
C TYR A 118 1.79 -10.50 -10.87
N ASN A 119 1.61 -10.31 -12.18
CA ASN A 119 1.58 -11.41 -13.14
C ASN A 119 2.95 -12.11 -13.26
N GLY A 120 4.06 -11.36 -13.23
CA GLY A 120 5.41 -11.93 -13.19
C GLY A 120 5.65 -12.78 -11.95
N TYR A 121 5.24 -12.30 -10.78
CA TYR A 121 5.29 -13.05 -9.52
C TYR A 121 4.39 -14.29 -9.56
N LEU A 122 3.17 -14.17 -10.08
CA LEU A 122 2.26 -15.31 -10.25
C LEU A 122 2.87 -16.39 -11.14
N GLU A 123 3.36 -16.06 -12.33
CA GLU A 123 3.96 -17.05 -13.25
C GLU A 123 5.22 -17.73 -12.69
N ALA A 124 5.94 -17.07 -11.78
CA ALA A 124 7.09 -17.61 -11.06
C ALA A 124 6.74 -18.57 -9.89
N MET A 125 5.45 -18.73 -9.53
CA MET A 125 5.02 -19.69 -8.51
C MET A 125 4.95 -21.13 -9.03
N ASP A 126 4.83 -22.08 -8.10
CA ASP A 126 4.55 -23.48 -8.38
C ASP A 126 3.22 -23.65 -9.15
N ASP A 127 3.13 -24.68 -10.00
CA ASP A 127 1.99 -24.85 -10.93
C ASP A 127 0.65 -25.09 -10.22
N ASP A 128 0.64 -25.79 -9.08
CA ASP A 128 -0.54 -25.99 -8.23
C ASP A 128 -1.05 -24.68 -7.62
N VAL A 129 -0.13 -23.84 -7.14
CA VAL A 129 -0.40 -22.50 -6.60
C VAL A 129 -1.00 -21.59 -7.69
N LYS A 130 -0.43 -21.60 -8.91
CA LYS A 130 -0.95 -20.82 -10.06
C LYS A 130 -2.35 -21.25 -10.48
N VAL A 131 -2.59 -22.55 -10.58
CA VAL A 131 -3.91 -23.09 -10.95
C VAL A 131 -4.96 -22.74 -9.90
N ALA A 132 -4.61 -22.81 -8.62
CA ALA A 132 -5.51 -22.43 -7.53
C ALA A 132 -5.93 -20.96 -7.60
N LEU A 133 -4.97 -20.03 -7.69
CA LEU A 133 -5.23 -18.59 -7.77
C LEU A 133 -6.05 -18.23 -9.02
N LYS A 134 -5.73 -18.80 -10.19
CA LYS A 134 -6.49 -18.57 -11.42
C LYS A 134 -7.94 -19.07 -11.30
N LYS A 135 -8.19 -20.20 -10.63
CA LYS A 135 -9.54 -20.72 -10.36
C LYS A 135 -10.31 -19.83 -9.37
N GLY A 136 -9.67 -19.30 -8.33
CA GLY A 136 -10.29 -18.35 -7.40
C GLY A 136 -10.72 -17.06 -8.11
N GLU A 137 -9.89 -16.56 -9.01
CA GLU A 137 -10.18 -15.39 -9.86
C GLU A 137 -11.34 -15.64 -10.85
N GLU A 138 -11.36 -16.78 -11.54
CA GLU A 138 -12.43 -17.13 -12.51
C GLU A 138 -13.79 -17.33 -11.84
N THR A 139 -13.83 -17.97 -10.66
CA THR A 139 -15.08 -18.31 -9.98
C THR A 139 -15.62 -17.18 -9.12
N GLY A 140 -14.76 -16.23 -8.72
CA GLY A 140 -15.07 -15.25 -7.68
C GLY A 140 -15.29 -15.86 -6.29
N ASN A 141 -15.13 -17.17 -6.13
CA ASN A 141 -15.25 -17.86 -4.86
C ASN A 141 -13.89 -17.94 -4.18
N ARG A 142 -13.66 -17.01 -3.25
CA ARG A 142 -12.48 -16.98 -2.37
C ARG A 142 -12.78 -17.43 -0.94
N GLU A 143 -14.03 -17.83 -0.67
CA GLU A 143 -14.51 -18.33 0.62
C GLU A 143 -15.07 -19.74 0.47
N GLY A 144 -14.19 -20.74 0.44
CA GLY A 144 -14.63 -22.12 0.28
C GLY A 144 -13.60 -23.16 0.73
N GLU A 145 -13.89 -23.83 1.85
CA GLU A 145 -13.39 -25.18 2.08
C GLU A 145 -14.16 -26.19 1.19
N GLU A 146 -13.96 -26.16 -0.13
CA GLU A 146 -14.50 -27.18 -1.03
C GLU A 146 -13.43 -28.19 -1.48
N TYR A 147 -13.43 -29.34 -0.82
CA TYR A 147 -12.66 -30.53 -1.19
C TYR A 147 -13.39 -31.32 -2.30
N GLU A 148 -12.72 -31.62 -3.41
CA GLU A 148 -13.17 -32.66 -4.35
C GLU A 148 -12.26 -33.90 -4.20
N VAL A 149 -12.70 -34.90 -3.44
CA VAL A 149 -12.00 -36.18 -3.35
C VAL A 149 -12.27 -36.96 -4.64
N ARG A 150 -11.30 -36.98 -5.56
CA ARG A 150 -11.34 -37.86 -6.73
C ARG A 150 -10.72 -39.21 -6.38
N PHE A 151 -11.56 -40.23 -6.33
CA PHE A 151 -11.11 -41.60 -6.41
C PHE A 151 -10.71 -41.89 -7.87
N SER A 152 -9.43 -42.15 -8.12
CA SER A 152 -8.97 -42.70 -9.38
C SER A 152 -9.30 -44.21 -9.47
N ASP A 153 -9.43 -44.74 -10.69
CA ASP A 153 -9.95 -46.09 -10.91
C ASP A 153 -9.12 -47.20 -10.25
N VAL A 154 -9.83 -48.19 -9.72
CA VAL A 154 -9.34 -49.18 -8.77
C VAL A 154 -8.35 -50.17 -9.41
N ASN A 155 -7.14 -50.27 -8.85
CA ASN A 155 -6.28 -51.44 -9.04
C ASN A 155 -6.55 -52.45 -7.90
N GLN A 156 -7.23 -53.55 -8.22
CA GLN A 156 -7.97 -54.36 -7.23
C GLN A 156 -7.14 -55.25 -6.27
N SER A 157 -5.81 -55.26 -6.37
CA SER A 157 -4.99 -56.30 -5.74
C SER A 157 -4.64 -56.08 -4.26
N ASP A 158 -4.59 -54.82 -3.77
CA ASP A 158 -3.82 -54.50 -2.56
C ASP A 158 -4.65 -53.95 -1.38
N GLY A 159 -5.95 -53.66 -1.58
CA GLY A 159 -6.87 -53.23 -0.52
C GLY A 159 -6.55 -51.89 0.16
N LYS A 160 -5.58 -51.12 -0.34
CA LYS A 160 -5.23 -49.78 0.15
C LYS A 160 -5.86 -48.70 -0.73
N PHE A 161 -6.59 -47.80 -0.10
CA PHE A 161 -7.05 -46.57 -0.73
C PHE A 161 -5.87 -45.61 -0.88
N LEU A 162 -5.59 -45.17 -2.11
CA LEU A 162 -4.94 -43.89 -2.38
C LEU A 162 -6.07 -42.91 -2.68
N ALA A 163 -6.39 -42.07 -1.70
CA ALA A 163 -7.20 -40.89 -1.94
C ALA A 163 -6.24 -39.76 -2.31
N ASP A 164 -6.30 -39.28 -3.55
CA ASP A 164 -5.65 -38.03 -3.93
C ASP A 164 -6.43 -36.89 -3.29
N VAL A 165 -5.97 -36.46 -2.11
CA VAL A 165 -6.53 -35.30 -1.40
C VAL A 165 -6.00 -34.04 -2.08
N VAL A 166 -6.80 -33.47 -2.98
CA VAL A 166 -6.55 -32.12 -3.49
C VAL A 166 -6.89 -31.14 -2.36
N ILE A 167 -5.87 -30.47 -1.83
CA ILE A 167 -5.97 -29.58 -0.67
C ILE A 167 -6.52 -28.20 -1.10
N LEU A 168 -7.04 -27.43 -0.14
CA LEU A 168 -7.57 -26.09 -0.33
C LEU A 168 -6.43 -25.08 -0.55
N HIS A 169 -6.11 -24.78 -1.83
CA HIS A 169 -4.92 -23.98 -2.15
C HIS A 169 -5.14 -22.45 -2.21
N ASP A 170 -6.34 -21.92 -2.50
CA ASP A 170 -6.53 -20.50 -2.89
C ASP A 170 -6.09 -19.51 -1.78
N GLN A 171 -6.70 -19.58 -0.60
CA GLN A 171 -6.35 -18.69 0.52
C GLN A 171 -4.91 -18.89 1.03
N ALA A 172 -4.38 -20.12 1.00
CA ALA A 172 -3.01 -20.39 1.43
C ALA A 172 -1.97 -19.87 0.42
N ALA A 173 -2.27 -19.95 -0.88
CA ALA A 173 -1.49 -19.36 -1.97
C ALA A 173 -1.50 -17.84 -1.89
N LEU A 174 -2.69 -17.24 -1.80
CA LEU A 174 -2.87 -15.79 -1.70
C LEU A 174 -2.19 -15.23 -0.45
N LYS A 175 -2.33 -15.90 0.69
CA LYS A 175 -1.65 -15.52 1.94
C LYS A 175 -0.13 -15.53 1.80
N LYS A 176 0.47 -16.57 1.21
CA LYS A 176 1.93 -16.62 0.94
C LYS A 176 2.38 -15.49 0.01
N PHE A 177 1.59 -15.21 -1.04
CA PHE A 177 1.86 -14.10 -1.95
C PHE A 177 1.84 -12.75 -1.23
N MET A 178 0.77 -12.48 -0.46
CA MET A 178 0.60 -11.24 0.30
C MET A 178 1.68 -11.08 1.39
N GLU A 179 2.01 -12.14 2.13
CA GLU A 179 3.11 -12.15 3.12
C GLU A 179 4.45 -11.79 2.49
N LYS A 180 4.74 -12.31 1.30
CA LYS A 180 5.99 -12.02 0.61
C LYS A 180 6.03 -10.61 0.01
N HIS A 181 5.02 -10.25 -0.76
CA HIS A 181 5.06 -9.11 -1.69
C HIS A 181 4.31 -7.86 -1.23
N CYS A 182 3.38 -7.97 -0.25
CA CYS A 182 2.43 -6.90 0.09
C CYS A 182 2.42 -6.51 1.58
N LEU A 183 2.79 -7.43 2.48
CA LEU A 183 2.67 -7.26 3.93
C LEU A 183 4.00 -7.44 4.69
N GLY A 184 5.01 -8.04 4.06
CA GLY A 184 6.29 -8.33 4.68
C GLY A 184 6.21 -9.40 5.78
N VAL A 185 7.37 -9.70 6.36
CA VAL A 185 7.49 -10.68 7.44
C VAL A 185 7.05 -10.09 8.78
N ASN A 186 7.35 -8.81 9.02
CA ASN A 186 6.99 -8.10 10.25
C ASN A 186 5.72 -7.27 10.06
N GLN A 187 4.58 -7.95 10.00
CA GLN A 187 3.28 -7.29 9.82
C GLN A 187 2.98 -6.30 10.97
N PRO A 188 2.45 -5.10 10.69
CA PRO A 188 2.03 -4.16 11.72
C PRO A 188 0.97 -4.77 12.65
N PRO A 189 1.07 -4.63 13.99
CA PRO A 189 0.00 -5.04 14.89
C PRO A 189 -1.30 -4.23 14.66
N GLU A 190 -1.19 -3.05 14.05
CA GLU A 190 -2.32 -2.21 13.61
C GLU A 190 -2.96 -2.67 12.27
N LEU A 191 -2.31 -3.59 11.54
CA LEU A 191 -2.75 -4.03 10.20
C LEU A 191 -4.17 -4.62 10.19
N PRO A 192 -4.60 -5.45 11.17
CA PRO A 192 -5.98 -5.96 11.20
C PRO A 192 -7.04 -4.87 11.45
N GLU A 193 -6.70 -3.80 12.18
CA GLU A 193 -7.62 -2.66 12.33
C GLU A 193 -7.77 -1.92 11.00
N SER A 194 -6.68 -1.75 10.27
CA SER A 194 -6.68 -1.11 8.94
C SER A 194 -7.47 -1.90 7.89
N PHE A 195 -7.31 -3.23 7.83
CA PHE A 195 -8.14 -4.09 6.97
C PHE A 195 -9.61 -4.17 7.43
N GLY A 196 -9.85 -4.23 8.74
CA GLY A 196 -11.18 -4.21 9.33
C GLY A 196 -11.99 -2.93 9.10
N TRP A 197 -11.43 -1.93 8.40
CA TRP A 197 -12.19 -0.83 7.83
C TRP A 197 -12.70 -1.15 6.43
N ALA A 198 -11.85 -1.68 5.54
CA ALA A 198 -12.24 -2.15 4.22
C ALA A 198 -13.29 -3.28 4.26
N GLU A 199 -13.28 -4.12 5.30
CA GLU A 199 -14.34 -5.11 5.56
C GLU A 199 -15.71 -4.50 5.92
N LYS A 200 -15.73 -3.31 6.53
CA LYS A 200 -16.98 -2.62 6.92
C LYS A 200 -17.57 -1.82 5.77
N ASP A 201 -16.71 -1.20 4.96
CA ASP A 201 -17.09 -0.47 3.76
C ASP A 201 -16.02 -0.64 2.66
N ASP A 202 -16.32 -1.55 1.72
CA ASP A 202 -15.43 -1.83 0.59
C ASP A 202 -15.60 -0.81 -0.55
N THR A 203 -16.53 0.16 -0.45
CA THR A 203 -17.02 0.98 -1.58
C THR A 203 -15.90 1.57 -2.42
N VAL A 204 -14.88 2.17 -1.81
CA VAL A 204 -13.75 2.73 -2.59
C VAL A 204 -12.81 1.66 -3.11
N SER A 205 -12.58 0.56 -2.39
CA SER A 205 -11.74 -0.53 -2.91
C SER A 205 -12.37 -1.21 -4.11
N SER A 206 -13.63 -1.62 -3.99
CA SER A 206 -14.41 -2.21 -5.07
C SER A 206 -14.67 -1.24 -6.23
N THR A 207 -14.85 0.06 -5.99
CA THR A 207 -15.05 1.06 -7.06
C THR A 207 -13.75 1.46 -7.77
N MET A 208 -12.66 1.66 -7.03
CA MET A 208 -11.40 2.12 -7.62
C MET A 208 -10.63 0.99 -8.29
N MET A 209 -10.61 -0.21 -7.69
CA MET A 209 -9.88 -1.36 -8.23
C MET A 209 -10.79 -2.43 -8.82
N GLY A 210 -11.95 -2.64 -8.23
CA GLY A 210 -12.67 -3.90 -8.39
C GLY A 210 -12.26 -4.87 -7.29
N LYS A 211 -12.61 -6.15 -7.45
CA LYS A 211 -12.46 -7.14 -6.40
C LYS A 211 -11.11 -7.87 -6.38
N SER A 212 -10.24 -7.68 -7.38
CA SER A 212 -9.07 -8.52 -7.59
C SER A 212 -7.74 -7.79 -7.40
N GLU A 213 -6.81 -8.46 -6.74
CA GLU A 213 -5.40 -8.07 -6.64
C GLU A 213 -4.65 -8.27 -7.97
N PHE A 214 -5.12 -9.17 -8.82
CA PHE A 214 -4.49 -9.51 -10.11
C PHE A 214 -5.19 -8.84 -11.32
N SER A 215 -6.31 -8.13 -11.10
CA SER A 215 -7.12 -7.53 -12.18
C SER A 215 -7.83 -6.25 -11.74
N VAL A 216 -7.33 -5.11 -12.24
CA VAL A 216 -7.95 -3.80 -12.02
C VAL A 216 -9.07 -3.57 -13.03
N THR A 217 -10.31 -3.63 -12.55
CA THR A 217 -11.54 -3.42 -13.33
C THR A 217 -12.22 -2.08 -13.04
N GLY A 218 -11.94 -1.50 -11.87
CA GLY A 218 -12.47 -0.22 -11.39
C GLY A 218 -11.90 1.02 -12.09
N SER A 219 -12.17 2.19 -11.53
CA SER A 219 -11.83 3.49 -12.13
C SER A 219 -10.32 3.73 -12.31
N MET A 220 -9.47 3.06 -11.53
CA MET A 220 -8.01 3.22 -11.58
C MET A 220 -7.33 2.41 -12.69
N LYS A 221 -8.02 1.53 -13.42
CA LYS A 221 -7.38 0.57 -14.36
C LYS A 221 -6.42 1.16 -15.40
N ASN A 222 -6.64 2.41 -15.80
CA ASN A 222 -5.82 3.14 -16.78
C ASN A 222 -4.98 4.26 -16.12
N TRP A 223 -4.87 4.30 -14.79
CA TRP A 223 -4.18 5.36 -14.07
C TRP A 223 -2.66 5.27 -14.27
N SER A 224 -2.04 6.44 -14.41
CA SER A 224 -0.59 6.61 -14.59
C SER A 224 -0.14 7.96 -14.02
N ALA A 225 0.91 7.96 -13.22
CA ALA A 225 1.61 9.16 -12.79
C ALA A 225 2.75 9.58 -13.73
N VAL A 226 2.97 8.92 -14.88
CA VAL A 226 4.11 9.22 -15.78
C VAL A 226 4.14 10.70 -16.18
N GLU A 227 3.04 11.26 -16.69
CA GLU A 227 3.01 12.69 -17.07
C GLU A 227 3.02 13.63 -15.87
N ALA A 228 2.55 13.19 -14.69
CA ALA A 228 2.63 13.96 -13.46
C ALA A 228 4.08 14.02 -12.93
N SER A 229 4.81 12.90 -13.00
CA SER A 229 6.17 12.77 -12.48
C SER A 229 7.16 13.73 -13.16
N LYS A 230 7.02 13.95 -14.48
CA LYS A 230 7.76 14.94 -15.26
C LYS A 230 7.60 16.39 -14.77
N LYS A 231 6.54 16.68 -14.01
CA LYS A 231 6.15 18.00 -13.53
C LYS A 231 6.52 18.21 -12.05
N ILE A 232 6.92 17.15 -11.35
CA ILE A 232 7.35 17.24 -9.95
C ILE A 232 8.65 18.05 -9.87
N SER A 233 8.57 19.19 -9.20
CA SER A 233 9.65 20.20 -9.11
C SER A 233 10.26 20.33 -7.71
N VAL A 234 9.74 19.58 -6.73
CA VAL A 234 10.28 19.53 -5.37
C VAL A 234 11.28 18.37 -5.22
N PRO A 235 12.30 18.49 -4.34
CA PRO A 235 13.16 17.37 -3.99
C PRO A 235 12.32 16.16 -3.58
N THR A 236 12.63 15.00 -4.16
CA THR A 236 11.84 13.78 -4.01
C THR A 236 12.74 12.62 -3.57
N LEU A 237 12.24 11.81 -2.65
CA LEU A 237 12.83 10.55 -2.21
C LEU A 237 11.89 9.40 -2.56
N VAL A 238 12.38 8.43 -3.33
CA VAL A 238 11.69 7.16 -3.58
C VAL A 238 12.26 6.11 -2.62
N LEU A 239 11.36 5.38 -1.96
CA LEU A 239 11.67 4.29 -1.03
C LEU A 239 11.01 3.00 -1.55
N ASN A 240 11.74 1.88 -1.52
CA ASN A 240 11.26 0.59 -2.01
C ASN A 240 11.93 -0.58 -1.27
N GLY A 241 11.29 -1.76 -1.23
CA GLY A 241 11.84 -3.00 -0.68
C GLY A 241 12.24 -4.03 -1.76
N VAL A 242 12.88 -5.11 -1.38
CA VAL A 242 13.12 -6.29 -2.25
C VAL A 242 11.85 -7.13 -2.35
N ASP A 243 11.63 -7.78 -3.50
CA ASP A 243 10.41 -8.56 -3.81
C ASP A 243 9.11 -7.76 -3.57
N GLU A 244 9.15 -6.45 -3.76
CA GLU A 244 8.06 -5.51 -3.47
C GLU A 244 6.97 -5.54 -4.56
N GLY A 245 5.70 -5.45 -4.13
CA GLY A 245 4.54 -5.38 -5.02
C GLY A 245 4.60 -4.21 -6.01
N ALA A 246 5.02 -3.03 -5.55
CA ALA A 246 5.48 -1.94 -6.41
C ALA A 246 6.93 -2.19 -6.89
N SER A 247 7.14 -3.15 -7.79
CA SER A 247 8.47 -3.57 -8.27
C SER A 247 9.34 -2.43 -8.80
N ASP A 248 10.65 -2.67 -8.95
CA ASP A 248 11.61 -1.72 -9.50
C ASP A 248 11.17 -1.18 -10.89
N GLU A 249 10.63 -2.03 -11.75
CA GLU A 249 10.06 -1.64 -13.05
C GLU A 249 8.84 -0.74 -12.89
N SER A 250 7.97 -1.04 -11.92
CA SER A 250 6.75 -0.25 -11.68
C SER A 250 7.06 1.16 -11.16
N ILE A 251 8.17 1.35 -10.42
CA ILE A 251 8.62 2.66 -9.93
C ILE A 251 9.59 3.38 -10.88
N GLN A 252 10.17 2.68 -11.87
CA GLN A 252 11.16 3.23 -12.80
C GLN A 252 10.74 4.59 -13.42
N PRO A 253 9.47 4.84 -13.79
CA PRO A 253 9.08 6.16 -14.30
C PRO A 253 9.26 7.31 -13.30
N PHE A 254 9.23 7.06 -11.98
CA PHE A 254 9.60 8.09 -11.00
C PHE A 254 11.10 8.36 -11.01
N LEU A 255 11.92 7.32 -11.16
CA LEU A 255 13.38 7.41 -11.22
C LEU A 255 13.86 8.15 -12.48
N ASP A 256 13.20 7.90 -13.61
CA ASP A 256 13.53 8.51 -14.91
C ASP A 256 13.08 9.98 -15.03
N ASN A 257 11.86 10.30 -14.57
CA ASN A 257 11.22 11.58 -14.88
C ASN A 257 11.40 12.64 -13.78
N ILE A 258 11.57 12.26 -12.51
CA ILE A 258 11.66 13.24 -11.42
C ILE A 258 13.09 13.76 -11.28
N LYS A 259 13.31 15.01 -11.67
CA LYS A 259 14.65 15.61 -11.71
C LYS A 259 15.31 15.65 -10.32
N GLY A 260 16.43 14.94 -10.19
CA GLY A 260 17.23 14.92 -8.96
C GLY A 260 16.61 14.07 -7.83
N VAL A 261 15.74 13.14 -8.17
CA VAL A 261 15.20 12.14 -7.25
C VAL A 261 16.31 11.35 -6.57
N LYS A 262 16.19 11.15 -5.25
CA LYS A 262 17.00 10.18 -4.50
C LYS A 262 16.24 8.86 -4.41
N TYR A 263 16.95 7.75 -4.48
CA TYR A 263 16.39 6.41 -4.32
C TYR A 263 17.07 5.67 -3.18
N VAL A 264 16.29 4.97 -2.34
CA VAL A 264 16.79 4.04 -1.32
C VAL A 264 16.02 2.73 -1.39
N LYS A 265 16.76 1.63 -1.54
CA LYS A 265 16.26 0.25 -1.46
C LYS A 265 16.53 -0.31 -0.07
N PHE A 266 15.51 -0.86 0.58
CA PHE A 266 15.60 -1.57 1.84
C PHE A 266 15.73 -3.07 1.54
N TYR A 267 16.94 -3.62 1.74
CA TYR A 267 17.28 -4.96 1.24
C TYR A 267 16.81 -6.12 2.14
N ASN A 268 16.34 -5.84 3.36
CA ASN A 268 15.76 -6.83 4.27
C ASN A 268 14.25 -6.61 4.46
N SER A 269 13.61 -5.87 3.56
CA SER A 269 12.21 -5.45 3.60
C SER A 269 11.52 -5.75 2.27
N SER A 270 10.20 -5.95 2.26
CA SER A 270 9.36 -5.77 1.06
C SER A 270 8.48 -4.53 1.21
N HIS A 271 7.16 -4.69 1.31
CA HIS A 271 6.21 -3.58 1.36
C HIS A 271 6.20 -2.83 2.70
N MET A 272 6.64 -3.48 3.79
CA MET A 272 6.55 -2.94 5.15
C MET A 272 7.92 -2.57 5.73
N GLY A 273 8.81 -1.96 4.94
CA GLY A 273 10.15 -1.54 5.39
C GLY A 273 10.20 -0.59 6.60
N LEU A 274 9.09 0.08 6.93
CA LEU A 274 8.92 0.83 8.18
C LEU A 274 8.92 -0.08 9.43
N TYR A 275 8.56 -1.35 9.27
CA TYR A 275 8.49 -2.37 10.32
C TYR A 275 9.67 -3.35 10.22
N ASP A 276 9.98 -3.83 9.01
CA ASP A 276 11.09 -4.75 8.75
C ASP A 276 12.46 -4.12 9.08
N GLU A 277 12.69 -2.86 8.69
CA GLU A 277 13.97 -2.13 8.89
C GLU A 277 13.77 -0.78 9.61
N LYS A 278 12.83 -0.75 10.55
CA LYS A 278 12.34 0.45 11.27
C LYS A 278 13.38 1.53 11.58
N ASP A 279 14.47 1.19 12.27
CA ASP A 279 15.46 2.19 12.69
C ASP A 279 16.21 2.80 11.51
N LEU A 280 16.52 1.99 10.49
CA LEU A 280 17.14 2.46 9.25
C LEU A 280 16.14 3.28 8.43
N TYR A 281 14.87 2.88 8.38
CA TYR A 281 13.81 3.60 7.69
C TYR A 281 13.57 4.99 8.29
N LEU A 282 13.34 5.05 9.62
CA LEU A 282 13.13 6.31 10.34
C LEU A 282 14.37 7.21 10.31
N LYS A 283 15.59 6.64 10.32
CA LYS A 283 16.83 7.40 10.11
C LYS A 283 16.89 8.02 8.72
N THR A 284 16.69 7.21 7.69
CA THR A 284 16.73 7.62 6.27
C THR A 284 15.72 8.75 6.01
N VAL A 285 14.47 8.58 6.45
CA VAL A 285 13.41 9.59 6.28
C VAL A 285 13.70 10.85 7.09
N GLY A 286 14.05 10.71 8.38
CA GLY A 286 14.27 11.84 9.27
C GLY A 286 15.46 12.73 8.89
N GLU A 287 16.60 12.12 8.55
CA GLU A 287 17.78 12.85 8.08
C GLU A 287 17.50 13.53 6.74
N TRP A 288 16.89 12.82 5.78
CA TRP A 288 16.56 13.40 4.46
C TRP A 288 15.58 14.57 4.55
N LEU A 289 14.57 14.49 5.42
CA LEU A 289 13.63 15.59 5.64
C LEU A 289 14.32 16.85 6.17
N LEU A 290 15.36 16.71 7.01
CA LEU A 290 16.13 17.82 7.59
C LEU A 290 17.27 18.37 6.70
N GLU A 291 17.63 17.71 5.59
CA GLU A 291 18.54 18.28 4.59
C GLU A 291 18.06 19.66 4.10
N LYS A 292 18.97 20.60 3.87
CA LYS A 292 18.66 21.97 3.42
C LYS A 292 18.65 22.11 1.90
#